data_AF-A0A7I8DDV8-F1
#
_entry.id   AF-A0A7I8DDV8-F1
#
_cell.length_a   1.000
_cell.length_b   1.000
_cell.length_c   1.000
_cell.angle_alpha   90.00
_cell.angle_beta   90.00
_cell.angle_gamma   90.00
#
_symmetry.space_group_name_H-M   'P 1'
#
loop_
_entity.id
_entity.type
_entity.pdbx_description
1 polymer ?
#
loop_
_entity_poly.entity_id
_entity_poly.type
_entity_poly.pdbx_seq_one_letter_code
_entity_poly.pdbx_strand_id
1 'polypeptide(L)' 'MSKAEMRPGDLIIFNNGSHVGIYAGNGRVIQEGGGLKKVGYLNVSPGSSWYNNITAVKRMF' A
#
# COMPACT_ATOMS: atom_id res chain seq x y z
N MET A 1 13.01 -1.09 0.72
CA MET A 1 12.93 -0.54 -0.66
C MET A 1 12.25 0.81 -0.58
N SER A 2 12.56 1.72 -1.50
CA SER A 2 11.90 3.01 -1.56
C SER A 2 10.47 2.87 -2.12
N LYS A 3 9.63 3.88 -1.87
CA LYS A 3 8.27 3.97 -2.45
C LYS A 3 8.30 3.98 -3.99
N ALA A 4 9.37 4.50 -4.60
CA ALA A 4 9.51 4.53 -6.05
C ALA A 4 9.82 3.16 -6.68
N GLU A 5 10.31 2.20 -5.88
CA GLU A 5 10.69 0.85 -6.34
C GLU A 5 9.59 -0.20 -6.15
N MET A 6 8.38 0.23 -5.76
CA MET A 6 7.22 -0.64 -5.58
C MET A 6 6.87 -1.36 -6.89
N ARG A 7 6.68 -2.68 -6.81
CA ARG A 7 6.27 -3.54 -7.92
C ARG A 7 5.04 -4.35 -7.53
N PRO A 8 4.16 -4.72 -8.48
CA PRO A 8 3.01 -5.57 -8.18
C PRO A 8 3.43 -6.80 -7.35
N GLY A 9 2.70 -7.07 -6.27
CA GLY A 9 3.00 -8.15 -5.31
C GLY A 9 3.73 -7.69 -4.04
N ASP A 10 4.33 -6.49 -4.01
CA ASP A 10 4.95 -5.97 -2.79
C ASP A 10 3.94 -5.74 -1.67
N LEU A 11 4.33 -6.04 -0.43
CA LEU A 11 3.61 -5.61 0.75
C LEU A 11 3.89 -4.13 1.03
N ILE A 12 2.80 -3.36 1.16
CA ILE A 12 2.83 -1.95 1.54
C ILE A 12 2.35 -1.84 2.98
N ILE A 13 3.26 -1.43 3.86
CA ILE A 13 3.02 -1.31 5.29
C ILE A 13 2.68 0.15 5.60
N PHE A 14 1.57 0.38 6.29
CA PHE A 14 1.08 1.70 6.66
C PHE A 14 1.08 1.89 8.18
N ASN A 15 1.12 3.14 8.64
CA ASN A 15 0.88 3.53 10.03
C ASN A 15 1.69 2.69 11.04
N ASN A 16 2.99 2.54 10.81
CA ASN A 16 3.91 1.77 11.62
C ASN A 16 3.49 0.30 11.85
N GLY A 17 2.88 -0.33 10.84
CA GLY A 17 2.50 -1.73 10.88
C GLY A 17 1.05 -1.98 11.26
N SER A 18 0.28 -0.94 11.57
CA SER A 18 -1.14 -1.09 11.94
C SER A 18 -2.04 -1.53 10.78
N HIS A 19 -1.57 -1.40 9.54
CA HIS A 19 -2.30 -1.79 8.34
C HIS A 19 -1.36 -2.22 7.22
N VAL A 20 -1.83 -3.14 6.36
CA VAL A 20 -1.06 -3.69 5.25
C VAL A 20 -1.96 -3.91 4.04
N GLY A 21 -1.37 -3.78 2.85
CA GLY A 21 -1.98 -4.25 1.62
C GLY A 21 -0.93 -4.69 0.61
N ILE A 22 -1.40 -5.21 -0.53
CA ILE A 22 -0.55 -5.70 -1.62
C ILE A 22 -0.60 -4.68 -2.75
N TYR A 23 0.56 -4.21 -3.20
CA TYR A 23 0.62 -3.29 -4.34
C TYR A 23 0.15 -4.03 -5.60
N ALA A 24 -0.84 -3.46 -6.28
CA ALA A 24 -1.46 -4.01 -7.48
C ALA A 24 -0.99 -3.29 -8.76
N GLY A 25 -0.04 -2.36 -8.64
CA GLY A 25 0.39 -1.51 -9.74
C GLY A 25 -0.50 -0.29 -9.96
N ASN A 26 -0.05 0.61 -10.83
CA ASN A 26 -0.76 1.85 -11.20
C ASN A 26 -1.19 2.69 -9.98
N GLY A 27 -0.34 2.77 -8.95
CA GLY A 27 -0.64 3.56 -7.75
C GLY A 27 -1.78 2.99 -6.91
N ARG A 28 -2.06 1.68 -7.00
CA ARG A 28 -3.14 1.02 -6.25
C ARG A 28 -2.63 -0.09 -5.35
N VAL A 29 -3.25 -0.21 -4.19
CA VAL A 29 -3.07 -1.33 -3.25
C VAL A 29 -4.41 -2.04 -3.06
N ILE A 30 -4.41 -3.37 -3.15
CA ILE A 30 -5.54 -4.18 -2.67
C ILE A 30 -5.35 -4.48 -1.18
N GLN A 31 -6.39 -4.21 -0.39
CA GLN A 31 -6.37 -4.34 1.07
C GLN A 31 -7.79 -4.59 1.62
N GLU A 32 -7.90 -5.03 2.86
CA GLU A 32 -9.17 -5.16 3.59
C GLU A 32 -9.29 -4.05 4.62
N GLY A 33 -10.41 -3.30 4.56
CA GLY A 33 -10.64 -2.18 5.46
C GLY A 33 -10.20 -0.86 4.84
N GLY A 34 -9.29 -0.14 5.49
CA GLY A 34 -8.75 1.13 4.97
C GLY A 34 -9.82 2.21 4.74
N GLY A 35 -10.88 2.19 5.54
CA GLY A 35 -12.07 3.05 5.38
C GLY A 35 -13.15 2.50 4.44
N LEU A 36 -12.87 1.42 3.69
CA LEU A 36 -13.83 0.80 2.78
C LEU A 36 -14.75 -0.24 3.45
N LYS A 37 -14.36 -0.75 4.63
CA LYS A 37 -15.06 -1.81 5.39
C LYS A 37 -15.28 -3.10 4.58
N LYS A 38 -14.40 -3.36 3.60
CA LYS A 38 -14.37 -4.54 2.74
C LYS A 38 -13.02 -4.64 2.04
N VAL A 39 -12.78 -5.75 1.35
CA VAL A 39 -11.66 -5.85 0.39
C VAL A 39 -11.89 -4.88 -0.76
N GLY A 40 -10.88 -4.07 -1.07
CA GLY A 40 -10.94 -3.11 -2.16
C GLY A 40 -9.60 -2.44 -2.45
N TYR A 41 -9.60 -1.60 -3.49
CA TYR A 41 -8.43 -0.86 -3.90
C TYR A 41 -8.37 0.52 -3.25
N LEU A 42 -7.20 0.88 -2.73
CA LEU A 42 -6.87 2.23 -2.28
C LEU A 42 -5.87 2.90 -3.22
N ASN A 43 -5.96 4.22 -3.33
CA ASN A 43 -4.99 5.04 -4.07
C ASN A 43 -3.75 5.32 -3.22
N VAL A 44 -2.60 4.83 -3.66
CA VAL A 44 -1.27 5.06 -3.09
C VAL A 44 -0.34 5.76 -4.09
N SER A 45 -0.88 6.55 -5.00
CA SER A 45 -0.07 7.43 -5.87
C SER A 45 0.55 8.58 -5.04
N PRO A 46 1.73 9.10 -5.44
CA PRO A 46 2.33 10.25 -4.77
C PRO A 46 1.33 11.40 -4.56
N GLY A 47 1.30 11.93 -3.33
CA GLY A 47 0.37 12.99 -2.92
C GLY A 47 -0.96 12.50 -2.34
N SER A 48 -1.29 11.21 -2.42
CA SER A 48 -2.48 10.67 -1.74
C SER A 48 -2.28 10.55 -0.23
N SER A 49 -3.37 10.61 0.55
CA SER A 49 -3.31 10.42 2.01
C SER A 49 -2.68 9.09 2.40
N TRP A 50 -3.08 8.00 1.72
CA TRP A 50 -2.51 6.67 1.97
C TRP A 50 -1.03 6.57 1.58
N TYR A 51 -0.56 7.28 0.55
CA TYR A 51 0.86 7.33 0.20
C TYR A 51 1.72 7.94 1.30
N ASN A 52 1.22 9.00 1.95
CA ASN A 52 1.91 9.67 3.05
C ASN A 52 2.03 8.75 4.28
N ASN A 53 1.06 7.86 4.48
CA ASN A 53 1.05 6.90 5.58
C ASN A 53 1.88 5.63 5.33
N ILE A 54 2.51 5.46 4.17
CA ILE A 54 3.40 4.33 3.89
C ILE A 54 4.64 4.44 4.79
N THR A 55 4.82 3.45 5.65
CA THR A 55 5.97 3.25 6.52
C THR A 55 7.06 2.43 5.83
N ALA A 56 6.69 1.33 5.17
CA ALA A 56 7.66 0.44 4.55
C ALA A 56 7.10 -0.28 3.31
N VAL A 57 8.01 -0.66 2.43
CA VAL A 57 7.73 -1.53 1.27
C VAL A 57 8.58 -2.79 1.41
N LYS A 58 7.94 -3.96 1.37
CA LYS A 58 8.59 -5.27 1.51
C LYS A 58 8.24 -6.19 0.34
N ARG A 59 9.26 -6.73 -0.32
CA ARG A 59 9.10 -7.80 -1.32
C ARG A 59 9.12 -9.14 -0.61
N MET A 60 8.17 -10.00 -0.97
CA MET A 60 8.19 -11.41 -0.58
C MET A 60 8.76 -12.20 -1.75
N PHE A 61 9.90 -12.87 -1.51
CA PHE A 61 10.67 -13.74 -2.41
C PHE A 61 10.98 -13.18 -3.80
#